data_AF-A0A2V7PTR0-F1
#
_entry.id   AF-A0A2V7PTR0-F1
#
_cell.length_a   1.000
_cell.length_b   1.000
_cell.length_c   1.000
_cell.angle_alpha   90.00
_cell.angle_beta   90.00
_cell.angle_gamma   90.00
#
_symmetry.space_group_name_H-M   'P 1'
#
loop_
_entity.id
_entity.type
_entity.pdbx_description
1 polymer ?
#
loop_
_entity_poly.entity_id
_entity_poly.type
_entity_poly.pdbx_seq_one_letter_code
_entity_poly.pdbx_strand_id
1 'polypeptide(L)' 'MPVTYDGPDLDEVASRTGLSRDDVILRHTAPEYRVYLLGFAPGFAYLGDLDSSLVLPRRSSPRTRVPAGSVAIAGA' A
#
# COMPACT_ATOMS: atom_id res chain seq x y z
N MET A 1 8.02 -7.14 -8.04
CA MET A 1 9.11 -6.30 -7.48
C MET A 1 9.43 -6.80 -6.08
N PRO A 2 10.71 -6.95 -5.68
CA PRO A 2 11.04 -7.34 -4.31
C PRO A 2 10.74 -6.18 -3.34
N VAL A 3 10.14 -6.49 -2.19
CA VAL A 3 9.74 -5.53 -1.15
C VAL A 3 10.00 -6.14 0.22
N THR A 4 10.61 -5.38 1.12
CA THR A 4 10.64 -5.69 2.55
C THR A 4 9.41 -5.06 3.20
N TYR A 5 8.61 -5.84 3.92
CA TYR A 5 7.39 -5.35 4.58
C TYR A 5 7.68 -4.82 5.99
N ASP A 6 8.44 -3.72 6.05
CA ASP A 6 8.85 -2.99 7.26
C ASP A 6 8.23 -1.59 7.33
N GLY A 7 7.21 -1.32 6.52
CA GLY A 7 6.51 -0.04 6.47
C GLY A 7 5.92 0.35 7.83
N PRO A 8 5.99 1.64 8.22
CA PRO A 8 5.59 2.11 9.54
C PRO A 8 4.08 1.99 9.80
N ASP A 9 3.27 1.80 8.76
CA ASP A 9 1.82 1.67 8.85
C ASP A 9 1.36 0.21 8.85
N LEU A 10 2.24 -0.79 8.73
CA LEU A 10 1.83 -2.19 8.54
C LEU A 10 1.01 -2.72 9.73
N ASP A 11 1.40 -2.38 10.96
CA ASP A 11 0.64 -2.76 12.16
C ASP A 11 -0.73 -2.05 12.24
N GLU A 12 -0.79 -0.79 11.82
CA GLU A 12 -2.05 -0.04 11.76
C GLU A 12 -2.99 -0.63 10.70
N VAL A 13 -2.47 -0.97 9.52
CA VAL A 13 -3.24 -1.64 8.45
C VAL A 13 -3.81 -2.95 8.98
N ALA A 14 -2.96 -3.82 9.54
CA ALA A 14 -3.36 -5.10 10.12
C ALA A 14 -4.48 -4.92 11.17
N SER A 15 -4.32 -3.98 12.10
CA SER A 15 -5.33 -3.68 13.11
C SER A 15 -6.65 -3.19 12.51
N ARG A 16 -6.62 -2.31 11.50
CA ARG A 16 -7.82 -1.72 10.90
C ARG A 16 -8.57 -2.69 9.99
N THR A 17 -7.87 -3.63 9.37
CA THR A 17 -8.48 -4.68 8.54
C THR A 17 -8.87 -5.92 9.34
N GLY A 18 -8.46 -6.02 10.62
CA GLY A 18 -8.64 -7.22 11.44
C GLY A 18 -7.82 -8.43 10.95
N LEU A 19 -6.70 -8.17 10.27
CA LEU A 19 -5.82 -9.18 9.69
C LEU A 19 -4.51 -9.28 10.48
N SER A 20 -3.80 -10.40 10.35
CA SER A 20 -2.40 -10.47 10.77
C SER A 20 -1.49 -9.70 9.79
N ARG A 21 -0.26 -9.38 10.19
CA ARG A 21 0.73 -8.79 9.26
C ARG A 21 0.97 -9.71 8.07
N ASP A 22 1.09 -11.01 8.31
CA ASP A 22 1.32 -12.00 7.27
C ASP A 22 0.15 -12.09 6.30
N ASP A 23 -1.09 -11.97 6.80
CA ASP A 23 -2.30 -11.92 5.99
C ASP A 23 -2.36 -10.68 5.09
N VAL A 24 -1.91 -9.53 5.59
CA VAL A 24 -1.81 -8.30 4.79
C VAL A 24 -0.77 -8.48 3.70
N ILE A 25 0.41 -9.02 4.03
CA ILE A 25 1.49 -9.28 3.08
C ILE A 25 1.02 -10.26 2.00
N LEU A 26 0.39 -11.36 2.40
CA LEU A 26 -0.11 -12.38 1.47
C LEU A 26 -1.12 -11.78 0.49
N ARG A 27 -2.10 -11.01 0.99
CA ARG A 27 -3.12 -10.39 0.14
C ARG A 27 -2.58 -9.27 -0.74
N HIS A 28 -1.58 -8.52 -0.26
CA HIS A 28 -0.92 -7.50 -1.06
C HIS A 28 0.03 -8.09 -2.11
N THR A 29 0.54 -9.32 -1.93
CA THR A 29 1.45 -9.97 -2.90
C THR A 29 0.74 -10.88 -3.89
N ALA A 30 -0.49 -11.32 -3.60
CA ALA A 30 -1.22 -12.26 -4.44
C ALA A 30 -1.63 -11.70 -5.82
N PRO A 31 -2.09 -10.44 -5.96
CA PRO A 31 -2.50 -9.91 -7.25
C PRO A 31 -1.31 -9.60 -8.16
N GLU A 32 -1.49 -9.81 -9.46
CA GLU A 32 -0.65 -9.17 -10.48
C GLU A 32 -1.20 -7.76 -10.75
N TYR A 33 -0.46 -6.75 -10.32
CA TYR A 33 -0.92 -5.37 -10.43
C TYR A 33 -0.71 -4.79 -11.83
N ARG A 34 -1.76 -4.14 -12.36
CA ARG A 34 -1.67 -3.32 -13.56
C ARG A 34 -1.34 -1.87 -13.20
N VAL A 35 -0.42 -1.26 -13.96
CA VAL A 35 -0.19 0.19 -13.91
C VAL A 35 -1.29 0.91 -14.70
N TYR A 36 -2.12 1.69 -14.01
CA TYR A 36 -3.20 2.46 -14.63
C TYR A 36 -2.76 3.87 -15.01
N LEU A 37 -1.87 4.47 -14.22
CA LEU A 37 -1.38 5.83 -14.44
C LEU A 37 0.07 5.96 -13.95
N LEU A 38 0.88 6.75 -14.66
CA LEU A 38 2.15 7.27 -14.18
C LEU A 38 1.98 8.77 -13.91
N GLY A 39 2.35 9.26 -12.73
CA GLY A 39 2.11 10.66 -12.33
C GLY A 39 2.46 10.94 -10.86
N PHE A 40 2.13 12.13 -10.34
CA PHE A 40 2.56 12.69 -9.02
C PHE A 40 4.05 13.06 -8.94
N ALA A 41 4.94 12.15 -9.31
CA ALA A 41 6.37 12.40 -9.45
C ALA A 41 6.93 11.56 -10.61
N PRO A 42 8.08 11.92 -11.20
CA PRO A 42 8.72 11.10 -12.22
C PRO A 42 8.92 9.66 -11.74
N GLY A 43 8.39 8.70 -12.49
CA GLY A 43 8.47 7.27 -12.18
C GLY A 43 7.50 6.75 -11.12
N PHE A 44 6.60 7.60 -10.59
CA PHE A 44 5.59 7.15 -9.64
C PHE A 44 4.39 6.54 -10.37
N ALA A 45 4.05 5.30 -10.02
CA ALA A 45 3.01 4.51 -10.65
C ALA A 45 1.79 4.34 -9.72
N TYR A 46 0.60 4.54 -10.27
CA TYR A 46 -0.66 4.16 -9.66
C TYR A 46 -1.06 2.78 -10.18
N LEU A 47 -1.13 1.83 -9.25
CA LEU A 47 -1.52 0.46 -9.50
C LEU A 47 -2.97 0.26 -9.04
N GLY A 48 -3.73 -0.55 -9.79
CA GLY A 48 -5.14 -0.83 -9.49
C GLY A 48 -5.38 -2.27 -9.06
N ASP A 49 -6.63 -2.56 -8.71
CA ASP A 49 -7.10 -3.90 -8.32
C ASP A 49 -6.49 -4.45 -7.01
N LEU A 50 -6.30 -3.57 -6.02
CA LEU A 50 -5.96 -3.98 -4.65
C LEU A 50 -7.06 -4.89 -4.07
N ASP A 51 -6.66 -5.93 -3.32
CA ASP A 51 -7.58 -6.77 -2.55
C ASP A 51 -8.52 -5.90 -1.71
N SER A 52 -9.84 -6.13 -1.84
CA SER A 52 -10.86 -5.29 -1.22
C SER A 52 -10.78 -5.25 0.30
N SER A 53 -10.21 -6.27 0.93
CA SER A 53 -9.98 -6.29 2.39
C SER A 53 -8.85 -5.36 2.86
N LEU A 54 -8.01 -4.89 1.94
CA LEU A 54 -6.91 -3.94 2.22
C LEU A 54 -7.26 -2.49 1.85
N VAL A 55 -8.47 -2.23 1.35
CA VAL A 55 -8.95 -0.90 0.96
C VAL A 55 -9.20 -0.06 2.23
N LEU A 56 -8.25 0.83 2.53
CA LEU A 56 -8.32 1.78 3.65
C LEU A 56 -8.18 3.23 3.16
N PRO A 57 -8.94 4.19 3.76
CA PRO A 57 -8.83 5.59 3.40
C PRO A 57 -7.42 6.12 3.68
N ARG A 58 -7.02 7.13 2.92
CA ARG A 58 -5.76 7.83 3.13
C ARG A 58 -5.65 8.34 4.56
N ARG A 59 -4.41 8.48 5.04
CA ARG A 59 -4.13 9.16 6.30
C ARG A 59 -4.74 10.56 6.27
N SER A 60 -5.39 10.95 7.37
CA SER A 60 -6.03 12.26 7.51
C SER A 60 -5.03 13.42 7.43
N SER A 61 -3.80 13.21 7.89
CA SER A 61 -2.68 14.12 7.67
C SER A 61 -1.55 13.45 6.87
N PRO A 62 -1.03 14.11 5.82
CA PRO A 62 0.10 13.60 5.06
C PRO A 62 1.39 13.64 5.89
N ARG A 63 2.31 12.72 5.62
CA ARG A 63 3.68 12.81 6.16
C ARG A 63 4.43 13.91 5.43
N THR A 64 5.23 14.68 6.18
CA THR A 64 6.13 15.70 5.61
C THR A 64 7.19 15.09 4.71
N ARG A 65 7.59 13.84 4.97
CA ARG A 65 8.53 13.08 4.16
C ARG A 65 8.13 11.61 4.14
N VAL A 66 8.16 11.03 2.94
CA VAL A 66 8.07 9.59 2.71
C VAL A 66 9.40 9.15 2.08
N PRO A 67 10.07 8.10 2.60
CA PRO A 67 11.32 7.60 2.02
C PRO A 67 11.15 7.18 0.54
N ALA A 68 12.21 7.33 -0.24
CA ALA A 68 12.21 6.84 -1.62
C ALA A 68 12.06 5.31 -1.65
N GLY A 69 11.26 4.79 -2.59
CA GLY A 69 11.01 3.35 -2.71
C GLY A 69 9.96 2.79 -1.74
N SER A 70 9.32 3.63 -0.91
CA SER A 70 8.18 3.19 -0.10
C SER A 70 7.04 2.66 -0.97
N VAL A 71 6.49 1.53 -0.57
CA VAL A 71 5.25 0.96 -1.12
C VAL A 71 4.10 1.39 -0.23
N ALA A 72 3.03 1.91 -0.83
CA ALA A 72 1.87 2.41 -0.12
C ALA A 72 0.58 1.92 -0.77
N ILE A 73 -0.42 1.64 0.06
CA ILE A 73 -1.80 1.41 -0.34
C ILE A 73 -2.65 2.60 0.09
N ALA A 74 -3.63 2.95 -0.73
CA ALA A 74 -4.59 4.00 -0.42
C ALA A 74 -5.85 3.84 -1.28
N GLY A 75 -7.01 3.81 -0.63
CA GLY A 75 -8.34 3.93 -1.25
C GLY A 75 -9.42 3.52 -0.26
N ALA A 76 -10.60 4.14 -0.16
CA ALA A 76 -11.22 5.23 -0.93
C ALA A 76 -10.57 6.62 -0.72
#